data_AF-A0A966ET23-F1
#
_entry.id   AF-A0A966ET23-F1
#
_cell.length_a   1.000
_cell.length_b   1.000
_cell.length_c   1.000
_cell.angle_alpha   90.00
_cell.angle_beta   90.00
_cell.angle_gamma   90.00
#
_symmetry.space_group_name_H-M   'P 1'
#
loop_
_entity.id
_entity.type
_entity.pdbx_description
1 polymer ?
#
loop_
_entity_poly.entity_id
_entity_poly.type
_entity_poly.pdbx_seq_one_letter_code
_entity_poly.pdbx_strand_id
1 'polypeptide(L)'
;MNQDNFKQIAWIYDLHRMGRDVVTAGDASIVYQRVLRHIVDGFEADSGSLALLDHAGNNLTIVAGIDLPDGVIGKQITPGEGVLGWVVKENTPLLLNGDASSDARFQRRSERRRAAAATSAMCWPLKIEKSSIGGIAVNRSISATVS
;
A
#
# COMPACT_ATOMS: atom_id res chain seq x y z
N MET A 1 17.43 29.14 5.77
CA MET A 1 16.39 28.17 6.18
C MET A 1 16.24 27.19 5.02
N ASN A 2 16.66 25.93 5.16
CA ASN A 2 16.78 24.99 4.05
C ASN A 2 15.41 24.57 3.50
N GLN A 3 15.32 24.43 2.18
CA GLN A 3 14.12 24.01 1.45
C GLN A 3 13.59 22.64 1.92
N ASP A 4 14.49 21.76 2.37
CA ASP A 4 14.17 20.45 2.93
C ASP A 4 13.41 20.52 4.25
N ASN A 5 13.75 21.47 5.13
CA ASN A 5 13.05 21.66 6.40
C ASN A 5 11.61 22.14 6.17
N PHE A 6 11.38 22.97 5.14
CA PHE A 6 10.05 23.44 4.80
C PHE A 6 9.17 22.30 4.25
N LYS A 7 9.73 21.45 3.38
CA LYS A 7 9.04 20.24 2.89
C LYS A 7 8.70 19.28 4.03
N GLN A 8 9.63 19.03 4.95
CA GLN A 8 9.40 18.15 6.10
C GLN A 8 8.31 18.69 7.04
N ILE A 9 8.32 19.99 7.35
CA ILE A 9 7.30 20.60 8.21
C ILE A 9 5.93 20.59 7.53
N ALA A 10 5.86 20.90 6.22
CA ALA A 10 4.62 20.85 5.46
C ALA A 10 4.03 19.44 5.43
N TRP A 11 4.87 18.42 5.25
CA TRP A 11 4.46 17.02 5.25
C TRP A 11 3.87 16.58 6.60
N ILE A 12 4.55 16.90 7.72
CA ILE A 12 4.04 16.62 9.07
C ILE A 12 2.72 17.36 9.33
N TYR A 13 2.61 18.60 8.88
CA TYR A 13 1.39 19.40 9.04
C TYR A 13 0.21 18.79 8.29
N ASP A 14 0.43 18.35 7.05
CA ASP A 14 -0.60 17.69 6.24
C ASP A 14 -1.05 16.38 6.87
N LEU A 15 -0.13 15.55 7.34
CA LEU A 15 -0.46 14.32 8.05
C LEU A 15 -1.27 14.60 9.33
N HIS A 16 -0.85 15.61 10.11
CA HIS A 16 -1.56 16.01 11.32
C HIS A 16 -2.98 16.55 11.02
N ARG A 17 -3.13 17.36 9.96
CA ARG A 17 -4.42 17.88 9.50
C ARG A 17 -5.35 16.75 9.09
N MET A 18 -4.85 15.79 8.30
CA MET A 18 -5.61 14.60 7.92
C MET A 18 -6.09 13.82 9.14
N GLY A 19 -5.25 13.68 10.17
CA GLY A 19 -5.61 13.03 11.44
C GLY A 19 -6.74 13.72 12.21
N ARG A 20 -6.89 15.04 12.10
CA ARG A 20 -8.00 15.79 12.73
C ARG A 20 -9.28 15.75 11.91
N ASP A 21 -9.18 15.69 10.59
CA ASP A 21 -10.33 15.58 9.68
C ASP A 21 -11.08 14.23 9.87
N VAL A 22 -10.41 13.20 10.38
CA VAL A 22 -11.01 11.88 10.73
C VAL A 22 -12.12 12.01 11.78
N VAL A 23 -12.00 12.96 12.71
CA VAL A 23 -12.96 13.14 13.82
C VAL A 23 -14.22 13.89 13.35
N THR A 24 -14.17 14.51 12.17
CA THR A 24 -15.23 15.41 11.67
C THR A 24 -15.90 14.95 10.39
N ALA A 25 -15.22 14.17 9.54
CA ALA A 25 -15.80 13.62 8.32
C ALA A 25 -16.37 12.22 8.58
N GLY A 26 -17.69 12.06 8.50
CA GLY A 26 -18.39 10.78 8.68
C GLY A 26 -18.10 9.70 7.62
N ASP A 27 -16.98 9.78 6.90
CA ASP A 27 -16.59 8.83 5.85
C ASP A 27 -15.09 8.50 5.92
N ALA A 28 -14.79 7.34 6.52
CA ALA A 28 -13.43 6.83 6.66
C ALA A 28 -12.73 6.59 5.31
N SER A 29 -13.49 6.38 4.22
CA SER A 29 -12.91 6.13 2.90
C SER A 29 -12.10 7.34 2.38
N ILE A 30 -12.58 8.56 2.66
CA ILE A 30 -11.89 9.80 2.28
C ILE A 30 -10.55 9.91 3.00
N VAL A 31 -10.52 9.54 4.28
CA VAL A 31 -9.30 9.54 5.09
C VAL A 31 -8.29 8.55 4.53
N TYR A 32 -8.71 7.31 4.28
CA TYR A 32 -7.85 6.27 3.71
C TYR A 32 -7.24 6.70 2.38
N GLN A 33 -8.06 7.29 1.50
CA GLN A 33 -7.60 7.78 0.21
C GLN A 33 -6.56 8.91 0.34
N ARG A 34 -6.77 9.85 1.27
CA ARG A 34 -5.85 10.95 1.53
C ARG A 34 -4.53 10.47 2.11
N VAL A 35 -4.56 9.56 3.09
CA VAL A 35 -3.36 8.97 3.68
C VAL A 35 -2.56 8.21 2.63
N LEU A 36 -3.23 7.37 1.83
CA LEU A 36 -2.56 6.63 0.76
C LEU A 36 -1.89 7.57 -0.24
N ARG A 37 -2.57 8.66 -0.64
CA ARG A 37 -2.00 9.67 -1.54
C ARG A 37 -0.76 10.33 -0.96
N HIS A 38 -0.83 10.74 0.29
CA HIS A 38 0.30 11.34 0.98
C HIS A 38 1.53 10.42 1.03
N ILE A 39 1.30 9.10 1.16
CA ILE A 39 2.36 8.10 1.15
C ILE A 39 2.91 7.90 -0.26
N VAL A 40 2.06 7.68 -1.26
CA VAL A 40 2.50 7.48 -2.66
C VAL A 40 3.30 8.69 -3.16
N ASP A 41 2.83 9.91 -2.89
CA ASP A 41 3.53 11.14 -3.25
C ASP A 41 4.88 11.26 -2.52
N GLY A 42 4.91 10.95 -1.23
CA GLY A 42 6.14 11.01 -0.41
C GLY A 42 7.22 10.01 -0.83
N PHE A 43 6.82 8.88 -1.43
CA PHE A 43 7.73 7.88 -1.97
C PHE A 43 8.03 8.06 -3.47
N GLU A 44 7.47 9.10 -4.11
CA GLU A 44 7.55 9.31 -5.57
C GLU A 44 7.19 8.02 -6.33
N ALA A 45 6.11 7.37 -5.92
CA ALA A 45 5.65 6.12 -6.50
C ALA A 45 4.51 6.37 -7.50
N ASP A 46 4.30 5.40 -8.39
CA ASP A 46 3.28 5.54 -9.45
C ASP A 46 1.90 5.10 -8.97
N SER A 47 1.86 4.05 -8.14
CA SER A 47 0.61 3.46 -7.67
C SER A 47 0.72 3.00 -6.22
N GLY A 48 -0.43 2.75 -5.61
CA GLY A 48 -0.48 2.16 -4.28
C GLY A 48 -1.85 1.60 -3.92
N SER A 49 -1.87 0.73 -2.92
CA SER A 49 -3.10 0.21 -2.34
C SER A 49 -3.00 0.17 -0.82
N LEU A 50 -4.12 0.46 -0.16
CA LEU A 50 -4.28 0.31 1.28
C LEU A 50 -5.40 -0.69 1.53
N ALA A 51 -5.12 -1.69 2.35
CA ALA A 51 -6.08 -2.71 2.70
C ALA A 51 -6.13 -2.93 4.21
N LEU A 52 -7.33 -3.16 4.73
CA LEU A 52 -7.60 -3.31 6.16
C LEU A 52 -8.17 -4.68 6.47
N LEU A 53 -7.77 -5.24 7.60
CA LEU A 53 -8.32 -6.49 8.10
C LEU A 53 -9.71 -6.24 8.68
N ASP A 54 -10.61 -7.21 8.50
CA ASP A 54 -11.82 -7.27 9.30
C ASP A 54 -11.51 -7.54 10.79
N HIS A 55 -12.49 -7.36 11.66
CA HIS A 55 -12.32 -7.57 13.11
C HIS A 55 -11.94 -9.02 13.46
N ALA A 56 -12.27 -9.98 12.60
CA ALA A 56 -11.95 -11.39 12.81
C ALA A 56 -10.52 -11.74 12.34
N GLY A 57 -9.84 -10.84 11.63
CA GLY A 57 -8.54 -11.08 11.00
C GLY A 57 -8.59 -12.03 9.80
N ASN A 58 -9.77 -12.31 9.27
CA ASN A 58 -9.98 -13.36 8.28
C ASN A 58 -9.85 -12.85 6.85
N ASN A 59 -10.28 -11.61 6.60
CA ASN A 59 -10.25 -11.02 5.27
C ASN A 59 -9.59 -9.65 5.29
N LEU A 60 -8.76 -9.41 4.28
CA LEU A 60 -8.14 -8.12 4.01
C LEU A 60 -8.90 -7.44 2.86
N THR A 61 -9.52 -6.28 3.11
CA THR A 61 -10.29 -5.56 2.09
C THR A 61 -9.52 -4.34 1.61
N ILE A 62 -9.38 -4.15 0.30
CA ILE A 62 -8.78 -2.93 -0.26
C ILE A 62 -9.75 -1.77 -0.05
N VAL A 63 -9.34 -0.77 0.73
CA VAL A 63 -10.17 0.38 1.11
C VAL A 63 -9.78 1.68 0.40
N ALA A 64 -8.58 1.74 -0.17
CA ALA A 64 -8.11 2.87 -0.98
C ALA A 64 -7.08 2.42 -2.01
N GLY A 65 -6.97 3.18 -3.11
CA GLY A 65 -6.11 2.84 -4.24
C GLY A 65 -5.73 4.05 -5.08
N ILE A 66 -4.53 4.03 -5.64
CA ILE A 66 -4.02 5.05 -6.58
C ILE A 66 -3.47 4.31 -7.80
N ASP A 67 -3.92 4.73 -8.97
CA ASP A 67 -3.56 4.14 -10.27
C ASP A 67 -3.72 2.60 -10.28
N LEU A 68 -4.87 2.14 -9.79
CA LEU A 68 -5.27 0.73 -9.80
C LEU A 68 -6.38 0.49 -10.82
N PRO A 69 -6.49 -0.72 -11.39
CA PRO A 69 -7.63 -1.08 -12.23
C PRO A 69 -8.98 -0.90 -11.54
N ASP A 70 -10.02 -0.65 -12.34
CA ASP A 70 -11.40 -0.55 -11.85
C ASP A 70 -11.84 -1.82 -11.12
N GLY A 71 -12.67 -1.65 -10.08
CA GLY A 71 -13.21 -2.75 -9.28
C GLY A 71 -12.23 -3.38 -8.29
N VAL A 72 -11.04 -2.80 -8.11
CA VAL A 72 -10.07 -3.26 -7.11
C VAL A 72 -10.45 -2.81 -5.69
N ILE A 73 -11.01 -1.61 -5.54
CA ILE A 73 -11.54 -1.15 -4.25
C ILE A 73 -12.73 -2.01 -3.83
N GLY A 74 -12.75 -2.42 -2.57
CA GLY A 74 -13.75 -3.36 -2.02
C GLY A 74 -13.39 -4.83 -2.25
N LYS A 75 -12.35 -5.15 -3.04
CA LYS A 75 -11.90 -6.52 -3.22
C LYS A 75 -11.34 -7.09 -1.92
N GLN A 76 -11.76 -8.31 -1.59
CA GLN A 76 -11.21 -9.09 -0.49
C GLN A 76 -10.00 -9.92 -0.95
N ILE A 77 -9.00 -9.98 -0.08
CA ILE A 77 -7.77 -10.74 -0.20
C ILE A 77 -7.69 -11.64 1.02
N THR A 78 -7.48 -12.94 0.80
CA THR A 78 -7.24 -13.87 1.90
C THR A 78 -5.85 -13.60 2.48
N PRO A 79 -5.66 -13.51 3.81
CA PRO A 79 -4.33 -13.45 4.42
C PRO A 79 -3.42 -14.57 3.90
N GLY A 80 -2.20 -14.19 3.53
CA GLY A 80 -1.23 -15.04 2.84
C GLY A 80 -1.31 -15.01 1.32
N GLU A 81 -2.40 -14.53 0.71
CA GLU A 81 -2.57 -14.49 -0.75
C GLU A 81 -1.90 -13.27 -1.39
N GLY A 82 -1.09 -13.54 -2.43
CA GLY A 82 -0.29 -12.51 -3.08
C GLY A 82 0.69 -11.83 -2.13
N VAL A 83 1.30 -10.74 -2.61
CA VAL A 83 2.32 -10.01 -1.85
C VAL A 83 1.72 -9.35 -0.61
N LEU A 84 0.63 -8.59 -0.78
CA LEU A 84 0.02 -7.84 0.31
C LEU A 84 -0.57 -8.76 1.40
N GLY A 85 -1.28 -9.84 1.00
CA GLY A 85 -1.80 -10.81 1.95
C GLY A 85 -0.69 -11.53 2.70
N TRP A 86 0.42 -11.86 2.05
CA TRP A 86 1.60 -12.46 2.69
C TRP A 86 2.23 -11.52 3.72
N VAL A 87 2.43 -10.25 3.38
CA VAL A 87 3.00 -9.25 4.30
C VAL A 87 2.14 -9.08 5.56
N VAL A 88 0.81 -9.08 5.39
CA VAL A 88 -0.13 -9.00 6.51
C VAL A 88 -0.07 -10.26 7.38
N LYS A 89 -0.03 -11.45 6.76
CA LYS A 89 0.02 -12.74 7.46
C LYS A 89 1.33 -12.96 8.23
N GLU A 90 2.46 -12.75 7.57
CA GLU A 90 3.80 -12.92 8.16
C GLU A 90 4.19 -11.72 9.03
N ASN A 91 3.38 -10.66 9.02
CA ASN A 91 3.57 -9.44 9.79
C ASN A 91 4.97 -8.82 9.58
N THR A 92 5.51 -8.96 8.37
CA THR A 92 6.89 -8.65 8.02
C THR A 92 6.92 -7.79 6.75
N PRO A 93 7.63 -6.64 6.76
CA PRO A 93 7.72 -5.79 5.58
C PRO A 93 8.51 -6.45 4.46
N LEU A 94 8.23 -6.03 3.23
CA LEU A 94 8.79 -6.63 2.04
C LEU A 94 9.09 -5.56 0.98
N LEU A 95 10.33 -5.55 0.50
CA LEU A 95 10.73 -4.85 -0.72
C LEU A 95 10.93 -5.87 -1.85
N LEU A 96 10.25 -5.65 -2.96
CA LEU A 96 10.43 -6.39 -4.20
C LEU A 96 11.16 -5.52 -5.21
N ASN A 97 12.26 -6.03 -5.73
CA ASN A 97 13.06 -5.39 -6.77
C ASN A 97 12.76 -6.07 -8.11
N GLY A 98 11.56 -5.80 -8.66
CA GLY A 98 11.07 -6.42 -9.89
C GLY A 98 9.77 -7.19 -9.66
N ASP A 99 9.38 -8.01 -10.65
CA ASP A 99 8.13 -8.74 -10.62
C ASP A 99 8.08 -9.73 -9.45
N ALA A 100 6.97 -9.71 -8.69
CA ALA A 100 6.68 -10.65 -7.63
C ALA A 100 6.72 -12.11 -8.12
N SER A 101 6.37 -12.37 -9.38
CA SER A 101 6.47 -13.72 -9.99
C SER A 101 7.89 -14.27 -9.99
N SER A 102 8.90 -13.40 -9.96
CA SER A 102 10.32 -13.79 -9.94
C SER A 102 10.81 -14.15 -8.53
N ASP A 103 10.07 -13.79 -7.47
CA ASP A 103 10.44 -14.09 -6.10
C ASP A 103 9.93 -15.47 -5.66
N ALA A 104 10.83 -16.32 -5.16
CA ALA A 104 10.55 -17.70 -4.78
C ALA A 104 9.39 -17.85 -3.77
N ARG A 105 9.11 -16.81 -2.97
CA ARG A 105 7.99 -16.79 -2.02
C ARG A 105 6.62 -16.74 -2.71
N PHE A 106 6.56 -16.28 -3.96
CA PHE A 106 5.31 -16.04 -4.70
C PHE A 106 5.21 -16.83 -6.01
N GLN A 107 6.31 -17.42 -6.49
CA GLN A 107 6.36 -18.24 -7.72
C GLN A 107 5.23 -19.28 -7.81
N ARG A 108 5.01 -20.09 -6.76
CA ARG A 108 3.99 -21.16 -6.74
C ARG A 108 2.53 -20.68 -6.73
N ARG A 109 2.28 -19.39 -6.47
CA ARG A 109 0.93 -18.83 -6.30
C ARG A 109 0.50 -17.92 -7.45
N SER A 110 1.39 -17.73 -8.43
CA SER A 110 1.30 -16.71 -9.49
C SER A 110 0.71 -17.20 -10.82
N GLU A 111 0.31 -18.47 -10.93
CA GLU A 111 -0.11 -19.14 -12.19
C GLU A 111 -1.30 -18.48 -12.94
N ARG A 112 -1.94 -17.44 -12.39
CA ARG A 112 -3.16 -16.85 -12.97
C ARG A 112 -3.14 -15.34 -13.24
N ARG A 113 -2.03 -14.61 -13.03
CA ARG A 113 -2.00 -13.16 -13.35
C ARG A 113 -0.83 -12.79 -14.24
N ARG A 114 -1.19 -12.35 -15.45
CA ARG A 114 -0.34 -11.90 -16.54
C ARG A 114 0.65 -10.84 -16.03
N ALA A 115 1.91 -10.97 -16.46
CA ALA A 115 3.02 -10.08 -16.13
C ALA A 115 2.61 -8.61 -16.33
N ALA A 116 2.38 -7.90 -15.22
CA ALA A 116 2.50 -6.45 -15.23
C ALA A 116 4.01 -6.18 -15.28
N ALA A 117 4.42 -5.25 -16.14
CA ALA A 117 5.82 -4.87 -16.32
C ALA A 117 6.54 -4.74 -14.97
N ALA A 118 7.78 -5.21 -14.89
CA ALA A 118 8.55 -5.25 -13.64
C ALA A 118 8.39 -3.93 -12.86
N THR A 119 7.70 -4.01 -11.73
CA THR A 119 7.38 -2.88 -10.87
C THR A 119 8.03 -3.18 -9.54
N SER A 120 8.93 -2.32 -9.07
CA SER A 120 9.41 -2.46 -7.69
C SER A 120 8.25 -2.16 -6.75
N ALA A 121 8.13 -2.93 -5.68
CA ALA A 121 7.02 -2.79 -4.75
C ALA A 121 7.52 -2.81 -3.32
N MET A 122 7.13 -1.82 -2.53
CA MET A 122 7.29 -1.81 -1.10
C MET A 122 5.95 -2.15 -0.46
N CYS A 123 5.91 -3.20 0.34
CA CYS A 123 4.73 -3.61 1.08
C CYS A 123 5.02 -3.64 2.58
N TRP A 124 4.15 -3.02 3.38
CA TRP A 124 4.33 -2.89 4.82
C TRP A 124 3.07 -3.32 5.58
N PRO A 125 3.20 -4.09 6.67
CA PRO A 125 2.07 -4.37 7.55
C PRO A 125 1.77 -3.13 8.39
N LEU A 126 0.49 -2.77 8.49
CA LEU A 126 0.02 -1.71 9.39
C LEU A 126 -0.27 -2.34 10.75
N LYS A 127 0.32 -1.81 11.81
CA LYS A 127 0.22 -2.38 13.16
C LYS A 127 -0.27 -1.35 14.16
N ILE A 128 -1.14 -1.80 15.05
CA ILE A 128 -1.42 -1.13 16.32
C ILE A 128 -0.92 -2.05 17.42
N GLU A 129 0.03 -1.56 18.22
CA GLU A 129 0.78 -2.36 19.19
C GLU A 129 1.38 -3.63 18.55
N LYS A 130 0.88 -4.81 18.92
CA LYS A 130 1.33 -6.12 18.39
C LYS A 130 0.38 -6.70 17.34
N SER A 131 -0.75 -6.04 17.06
CA SER A 131 -1.78 -6.54 16.16
C SER A 131 -1.66 -5.89 14.79
N SER A 132 -1.60 -6.72 13.74
CA SER A 132 -1.74 -6.25 12.36
C SER A 132 -3.18 -5.83 12.12
N ILE A 133 -3.37 -4.64 11.58
CA ILE A 133 -4.69 -4.07 11.24
C ILE A 133 -4.90 -4.02 9.72
N GLY A 134 -3.88 -4.36 8.94
CA GLY A 134 -3.92 -4.26 7.49
C GLY A 134 -2.53 -4.19 6.88
N GLY A 135 -2.48 -3.73 5.63
CA GLY A 135 -1.23 -3.54 4.91
C GLY A 135 -1.33 -2.44 3.88
N ILE A 136 -0.17 -1.88 3.55
CA ILE A 136 -0.02 -0.90 2.47
C ILE A 136 0.99 -1.42 1.45
N ALA A 137 0.69 -1.21 0.17
CA ALA A 137 1.58 -1.47 -0.94
C ALA A 137 1.79 -0.18 -1.72
N VAL A 138 3.03 0.10 -2.08
CA VAL A 138 3.45 1.24 -2.90
C VAL A 138 4.32 0.70 -4.01
N ASN A 139 4.00 1.03 -5.26
CA ASN A 139 4.67 0.43 -6.41
C ASN A 139 5.19 1.50 -7.36
N ARG A 140 6.37 1.23 -7.92
CA ARG A 140 7.01 2.06 -8.93
C ARG A 140 7.34 1.22 -10.14
N SER A 141 6.83 1.64 -11.29
CA SER A 141 7.06 1.03 -12.58
C SER A 141 8.53 1.26 -12.92
N ILE A 142 9.26 0.19 -13.21
CA ILE A 142 10.60 0.32 -13.75
C ILE A 142 10.41 0.57 -15.24
N SER A 143 10.37 1.85 -15.64
CA SER A 143 10.52 2.19 -17.06
C SER A 143 11.87 1.65 -17.49
N ALA A 144 11.88 0.65 -18.38
CA ALA A 144 13.10 0.23 -19.04
C ALA A 144 13.65 1.45 -19.80
N THR A 145 14.78 1.97 -19.35
CA THR A 145 15.53 2.97 -20.12
C THR A 145 15.81 2.36 -21.49
N VAL A 146 15.21 2.94 -22.53
CA VAL A 146 15.61 2.69 -23.90
C VAL A 146 16.96 3.38 -24.06
N SER A 147 18.03 2.60 -23.93
CA SER A 147 19.39 2.97 -24.35
C SER A 147 19.63 2.45 -25.76
#